data_AF-A0A434U3V5-F1
#
_entry.id   AF-A0A434U3V5-F1
#
_cell.length_a   1.000
_cell.length_b   1.000
_cell.length_c   1.000
_cell.angle_alpha   90.00
_cell.angle_beta   90.00
_cell.angle_gamma   90.00
#
_symmetry.space_group_name_H-M   'P 1'
#
loop_
_entity.id
_entity.type
_entity.pdbx_description
1 polymer ?
#
loop_
_entity_poly.entity_id
_entity_poly.type
_entity_poly.pdbx_seq_one_letter_code
_entity_poly.pdbx_strand_id
1 'polypeptide(L)'
;MKKYTAKGATIKQLRDGLERLSTQKEMAAEIGVSERKLRMIENNNAAIPMTTVDRLAKALGVRREQIIYSEGGPAGVEALEPPIPPVPPVNSASEERPQIIPRFDWDYAYATSDETRLYHEASHSHDLVTTIEIAFTEETSAYAEELFEILGGLTYAKRDILKNIEPAEEIALRRRIRQLLVLLKGNDVWVYETSFFRRLPERMTLPPDGEEHTLQSRLLVALAPPGEYGERSLRVNIDHGQPFVLLSLKSLKAKSGRGEDAGA
;
A
#
# COMPACT_ATOMS: atom_id res chain seq x y z
N MET A 1 -1.12 26.60 -22.67
CA MET A 1 0.23 27.10 -22.33
C MET A 1 1.21 25.93 -22.38
N LYS A 2 2.32 26.04 -23.12
CA LYS A 2 3.36 25.00 -23.21
C LYS A 2 4.02 24.85 -21.83
N LYS A 3 4.06 23.63 -21.31
CA LYS A 3 4.71 23.30 -20.02
C LYS A 3 6.05 22.62 -20.30
N TYR A 4 7.05 22.92 -19.49
CA TYR A 4 8.41 22.41 -19.62
C TYR A 4 8.74 21.54 -18.41
N THR A 5 9.38 20.41 -18.64
CA THR A 5 9.83 19.50 -17.59
C THR A 5 11.10 20.05 -16.95
N ALA A 6 11.05 20.31 -15.65
CA ALA A 6 12.18 20.82 -14.89
C ALA A 6 13.18 19.71 -14.51
N LYS A 7 14.46 20.04 -14.42
CA LYS A 7 15.52 19.18 -13.85
C LYS A 7 15.57 19.42 -12.34
N GLY A 8 14.66 18.77 -11.61
CA GLY A 8 14.46 18.97 -10.18
C GLY A 8 15.71 18.76 -9.33
N ALA A 9 16.47 17.69 -9.59
CA ALA A 9 17.71 17.40 -8.88
C ALA A 9 18.77 18.49 -9.08
N THR A 10 18.90 19.02 -10.30
CA THR A 10 19.83 20.12 -10.62
C THR A 10 19.39 21.42 -9.94
N ILE A 11 18.08 21.72 -9.95
CA ILE A 11 17.52 22.89 -9.25
C ILE A 11 17.79 22.82 -7.75
N LYS A 12 17.62 21.63 -7.14
CA LYS A 12 17.90 21.39 -5.72
C LYS A 12 19.38 21.62 -5.39
N GLN A 13 20.29 21.05 -6.18
CA GLN A 13 21.74 21.23 -5.99
C GLN A 13 22.16 22.69 -6.13
N LEU A 14 21.63 23.40 -7.14
CA LEU A 14 21.90 24.82 -7.33
C LEU A 14 21.36 25.67 -6.17
N ARG A 15 20.17 25.35 -5.65
CA ARG A 15 19.61 26.03 -4.48
C ARG A 15 20.43 25.79 -3.23
N ASP A 16 20.80 24.53 -2.95
CA ASP A 16 21.59 24.15 -1.77
C ASP A 16 22.99 24.81 -1.79
N GLY A 17 23.49 25.19 -2.97
CA GLY A 17 24.76 25.90 -3.16
C GLY A 17 24.71 27.43 -3.04
N LEU A 18 23.54 28.04 -2.78
CA LEU A 18 23.43 29.50 -2.62
C LEU A 18 23.61 29.93 -1.16
N GLU A 19 24.28 31.07 -0.93
CA GLU A 19 24.41 31.67 0.41
C GLU A 19 23.10 32.31 0.91
N ARG A 20 22.19 32.71 0.00
CA ARG A 20 20.85 33.25 0.27
C ARG A 20 19.84 32.53 -0.61
N LEU A 21 18.60 32.33 -0.15
CA LEU A 21 17.58 31.50 -0.81
C LEU A 21 17.90 29.99 -0.79
N SER A 22 18.75 29.56 0.15
CA SER A 22 19.11 28.15 0.31
C SER A 22 17.96 27.30 0.82
N THR A 23 16.89 27.89 1.37
CA THR A 23 15.74 27.15 1.86
C THR A 23 14.61 27.08 0.82
N GLN A 24 13.82 26.00 0.84
CA GLN A 24 12.65 25.85 -0.03
C GLN A 24 11.61 26.96 0.20
N LYS A 25 11.46 27.42 1.44
CA LYS A 25 10.52 28.49 1.80
C LYS A 25 10.91 29.83 1.15
N GLU A 26 12.17 30.22 1.24
CA GLU A 26 12.68 31.48 0.69
C GLU A 26 12.67 31.47 -0.84
N MET A 27 13.13 30.37 -1.44
CA MET A 27 13.14 30.21 -2.90
C MET A 27 11.72 30.21 -3.48
N ALA A 28 10.76 29.56 -2.80
CA ALA A 28 9.37 29.51 -3.25
C ALA A 28 8.73 30.91 -3.24
N ALA A 29 9.02 31.72 -2.21
CA ALA A 29 8.57 33.10 -2.12
C ALA A 29 9.15 33.96 -3.26
N GLU A 30 10.44 33.83 -3.56
CA GLU A 30 11.13 34.60 -4.61
C GLU A 30 10.58 34.31 -6.01
N ILE A 31 10.32 33.03 -6.32
CA ILE A 31 9.81 32.63 -7.66
C ILE A 31 8.27 32.74 -7.76
N GLY A 32 7.60 33.08 -6.66
CA GLY A 32 6.15 33.26 -6.59
C GLY A 32 5.36 31.97 -6.79
N VAL A 33 5.79 30.87 -6.14
CA VAL A 33 5.06 29.59 -6.09
C VAL A 33 4.93 29.11 -4.65
N SER A 34 4.03 28.16 -4.38
CA SER A 34 3.97 27.57 -3.05
C SER A 34 5.17 26.68 -2.76
N GLU A 35 5.57 26.57 -1.48
CA GLU A 35 6.63 25.66 -1.05
C GLU A 35 6.36 24.21 -1.47
N ARG A 36 5.09 23.76 -1.40
CA ARG A 36 4.65 22.47 -1.93
C ARG A 36 4.95 22.34 -3.44
N LYS A 37 4.72 23.39 -4.23
CA LYS A 37 4.99 23.37 -5.67
C LYS A 37 6.49 23.36 -5.96
N LEU A 38 7.31 24.09 -5.21
CA LEU A 38 8.76 24.01 -5.32
C LEU A 38 9.28 22.61 -4.96
N ARG A 39 8.77 22.00 -3.88
CA ARG A 39 9.11 20.61 -3.52
C ARG A 39 8.76 19.62 -4.64
N MET A 40 7.63 19.80 -5.31
CA MET A 40 7.28 18.98 -6.48
C MET A 40 8.22 19.20 -7.67
N ILE A 41 8.70 20.42 -7.88
CA ILE A 41 9.67 20.73 -8.95
C ILE A 41 11.00 20.03 -8.66
N GLU A 42 11.49 20.15 -7.43
CA GLU A 42 12.79 19.59 -7.01
C GLU A 42 12.81 18.07 -6.93
N ASN A 43 11.76 17.45 -6.38
CA ASN A 43 11.75 16.01 -6.14
C ASN A 43 11.17 15.20 -7.31
N ASN A 44 10.19 15.76 -8.03
CA ASN A 44 9.38 15.01 -9.01
C ASN A 44 9.48 15.57 -10.44
N ASN A 45 10.45 16.44 -10.73
CA ASN A 45 10.65 17.04 -12.06
C ASN A 45 9.38 17.68 -12.64
N ALA A 46 8.57 18.31 -11.77
CA ALA A 46 7.24 18.76 -12.14
C ALA A 46 7.23 19.69 -13.36
N ALA A 47 6.26 19.49 -14.25
CA ALA A 47 6.08 20.35 -15.40
C ALA A 47 5.63 21.77 -14.95
N ILE A 48 6.36 22.78 -15.42
CA ILE A 48 6.17 24.19 -15.05
C ILE A 48 6.01 25.07 -16.29
N PRO A 49 5.23 26.17 -16.21
CA PRO A 49 5.15 27.14 -17.30
C PRO A 49 6.49 27.87 -17.47
N MET A 50 6.77 28.36 -18.68
CA MET A 50 8.01 29.09 -18.96
C MET A 50 8.21 30.30 -18.03
N THR A 51 7.12 30.95 -17.61
CA THR A 51 7.18 32.06 -16.65
C THR A 51 7.79 31.67 -15.31
N THR A 52 7.57 30.44 -14.84
CA THR A 52 8.19 29.91 -13.62
C THR A 52 9.63 29.46 -13.88
N VAL A 53 9.93 28.92 -15.07
CA VAL A 53 11.31 28.61 -15.49
C VAL A 53 12.17 29.87 -15.50
N ASP A 54 11.66 30.97 -16.04
CA ASP A 54 12.37 32.25 -16.12
C ASP A 54 12.68 32.83 -14.74
N ARG A 55 11.73 32.72 -13.80
CA ARG A 55 11.94 33.15 -12.40
C ARG A 55 12.95 32.27 -11.68
N LEU A 56 12.89 30.95 -11.87
CA LEU A 56 13.86 30.00 -11.32
C LEU A 56 15.27 30.24 -11.88
N ALA A 57 15.41 30.40 -13.20
CA ALA A 57 16.69 30.71 -13.84
C ALA A 57 17.29 32.00 -13.29
N LYS A 58 16.46 33.03 -13.11
CA LYS A 58 16.87 34.32 -12.54
C LYS A 58 17.31 34.18 -11.07
N ALA A 59 16.53 33.48 -10.24
CA ALA A 59 16.83 33.30 -8.82
C ALA A 59 18.10 32.46 -8.59
N LEU A 60 18.36 31.48 -9.46
CA LEU A 60 19.53 30.59 -9.39
C LEU A 60 20.75 31.13 -10.16
N GLY A 61 20.62 32.22 -10.91
CA GLY A 61 21.71 32.80 -11.71
C GLY A 61 22.18 31.91 -12.89
N VAL A 62 21.33 31.00 -13.36
CA VAL A 62 21.68 30.01 -14.40
C VAL A 62 20.90 30.23 -15.70
N ARG A 63 21.39 29.66 -16.79
CA ARG A 63 20.67 29.68 -18.07
C ARG A 63 19.50 28.69 -18.06
N ARG A 64 18.42 29.00 -18.80
CA ARG A 64 17.16 28.24 -18.80
C ARG A 64 17.37 26.78 -19.18
N GLU A 65 18.28 26.51 -20.12
CA GLU A 65 18.59 25.17 -20.65
C GLU A 65 19.25 24.26 -19.60
N GLN A 66 19.84 24.84 -18.55
CA GLN A 66 20.44 24.08 -17.46
C GLN A 66 19.40 23.52 -16.50
N ILE A 67 18.20 24.12 -16.43
CA ILE A 67 17.13 23.74 -15.50
C ILE A 67 15.92 23.08 -16.18
N ILE A 68 15.89 23.00 -17.51
CA ILE A 68 14.86 22.29 -18.28
C ILE A 68 15.48 21.23 -19.19
N TYR A 69 14.69 20.21 -19.56
CA TYR A 69 15.07 19.28 -20.63
C TYR A 69 14.81 19.92 -22.00
N SER A 70 15.81 19.89 -22.89
CA SER A 70 15.67 20.36 -24.28
C SER A 70 14.67 19.48 -25.03
N GLU A 71 13.81 20.11 -25.84
CA GLU A 71 12.58 19.55 -26.41
C GLU A 71 12.72 18.14 -26.99
N GLY A 72 11.84 17.23 -26.55
CA GLY A 72 11.81 15.83 -26.95
C GLY A 72 11.83 14.81 -25.79
N GLY A 73 11.21 15.14 -24.64
CA GLY A 73 10.90 14.17 -23.58
C GLY A 73 9.52 13.55 -23.79
N PRO A 74 9.26 12.31 -23.34
CA PRO A 74 8.11 11.52 -23.76
C PRO A 74 6.79 12.21 -23.43
N ALA A 75 5.80 11.95 -24.28
CA ALA A 75 4.42 12.36 -24.15
C ALA A 75 3.88 12.09 -22.73
N GLY A 76 2.93 12.93 -22.33
CA GLY A 76 2.32 12.90 -21.01
C GLY A 76 2.00 11.48 -20.57
N VAL A 77 2.69 11.05 -19.53
CA VAL A 77 2.23 9.95 -18.70
C VAL A 77 0.97 10.45 -18.01
N GLU A 78 -0.18 9.98 -18.51
CA GLU A 78 -1.29 9.56 -17.65
C GLU A 78 -0.72 9.04 -16.33
N ALA A 79 -1.39 9.35 -15.22
CA ALA A 79 -0.99 9.00 -13.87
C ALA A 79 -0.44 7.57 -13.76
N LEU A 80 0.85 7.41 -14.03
CA LEU A 80 1.62 6.30 -13.56
C LEU A 80 1.79 6.59 -12.09
N GLU A 81 1.22 5.67 -11.32
CA GLU A 81 1.54 5.33 -9.95
C GLU A 81 2.96 5.79 -9.56
N PRO A 82 3.14 6.26 -8.31
CA PRO A 82 4.42 6.81 -7.87
C PRO A 82 5.56 5.86 -8.26
N PRO A 83 6.71 6.37 -8.73
CA PRO A 83 7.82 5.51 -9.05
C PRO A 83 8.18 4.77 -7.77
N ILE A 84 7.95 3.46 -7.81
CA ILE A 84 8.55 2.51 -6.89
C ILE A 84 10.01 2.97 -6.78
N PRO A 85 10.54 3.23 -5.57
CA PRO A 85 11.95 3.58 -5.41
C PRO A 85 12.76 2.59 -6.26
N PRO A 86 13.83 3.01 -6.97
CA PRO A 86 14.60 2.09 -7.79
C PRO A 86 14.90 0.90 -6.90
N VAL A 87 14.26 -0.23 -7.23
CA VAL A 87 14.54 -1.49 -6.57
C VAL A 87 16.05 -1.58 -6.72
N PRO A 88 16.83 -1.60 -5.61
CA PRO A 88 18.27 -1.76 -5.71
C PRO A 88 18.45 -2.92 -6.70
N PRO A 89 19.33 -2.80 -7.73
CA PRO A 89 19.43 -3.81 -8.76
C PRO A 89 19.42 -5.13 -8.04
N VAL A 90 18.32 -5.89 -8.18
CA VAL A 90 18.21 -7.18 -7.52
C VAL A 90 19.40 -7.88 -8.10
N ASN A 91 20.41 -8.11 -7.27
CA ASN A 91 21.56 -8.86 -7.70
C ASN A 91 20.94 -10.17 -8.18
N SER A 92 20.81 -10.35 -9.49
CA SER A 92 20.29 -11.57 -10.10
C SER A 92 21.20 -12.78 -9.79
N ALA A 93 22.24 -12.54 -8.98
CA ALA A 93 23.23 -13.43 -8.40
C ALA A 93 23.18 -13.53 -6.86
N SER A 94 22.20 -12.95 -6.15
CA SER A 94 21.85 -13.50 -4.84
C SER A 94 21.01 -14.74 -5.11
N GLU A 95 21.56 -15.91 -4.83
CA GLU A 95 20.76 -17.08 -4.51
C GLU A 95 19.70 -16.61 -3.50
N GLU A 96 18.46 -16.37 -3.94
CA GLU A 96 17.35 -16.06 -3.04
C GLU A 96 17.18 -17.32 -2.20
N ARG A 97 17.86 -17.31 -1.06
CA ARG A 97 17.84 -18.39 -0.10
C ARG A 97 16.38 -18.57 0.29
N PRO A 98 15.91 -19.82 0.42
CA PRO A 98 14.57 -20.08 0.93
C PRO A 98 14.34 -19.26 2.20
N GLN A 99 13.36 -18.36 2.16
CA GLN A 99 13.04 -17.51 3.30
C GLN A 99 12.03 -18.26 4.16
N ILE A 100 12.31 -18.39 5.45
CA ILE A 100 11.35 -18.96 6.40
C ILE A 100 10.46 -17.81 6.85
N ILE A 101 9.17 -17.91 6.55
CA ILE A 101 8.12 -17.06 7.11
C ILE A 101 7.72 -17.68 8.45
N PRO A 102 7.86 -16.94 9.57
CA PRO A 102 7.48 -17.43 10.89
C PRO A 102 5.96 -17.58 11.00
N ARG A 103 5.49 -18.31 12.01
CA ARG A 103 4.05 -18.37 12.31
C ARG A 103 3.53 -16.99 12.69
N PHE A 104 4.15 -16.37 13.68
CA PHE A 104 3.79 -15.04 14.16
C PHE A 104 4.70 -14.02 13.50
N ASP A 105 4.07 -13.06 12.82
CA ASP A 105 4.75 -11.95 12.17
C ASP A 105 3.94 -10.67 12.38
N TRP A 106 4.32 -9.60 11.69
CA TRP A 106 3.58 -8.35 11.64
C TRP A 106 3.51 -7.86 10.20
N ASP A 107 2.46 -7.09 9.91
CA ASP A 107 2.29 -6.43 8.62
C ASP A 107 1.58 -5.10 8.81
N TYR A 108 1.44 -4.33 7.73
CA TYR A 108 0.70 -3.09 7.71
C TYR A 108 -0.73 -3.31 7.20
N ALA A 109 -1.69 -2.98 8.05
CA ALA A 109 -3.08 -2.77 7.65
C ALA A 109 -3.26 -1.33 7.19
N TYR A 110 -4.10 -1.11 6.18
CA TYR A 110 -4.29 0.22 5.57
C TYR A 110 -5.71 0.74 5.82
N ALA A 111 -5.80 2.03 6.15
CA ALA A 111 -7.06 2.71 6.43
C ALA A 111 -7.95 2.72 5.19
N THR A 112 -9.08 2.02 5.28
CA THR A 112 -10.06 1.87 4.23
C THR A 112 -11.34 2.62 4.56
N SER A 113 -11.89 3.28 3.55
CA SER A 113 -13.24 3.85 3.58
C SER A 113 -14.09 3.34 2.41
N ASP A 114 -13.59 2.32 1.71
CA ASP A 114 -14.21 1.75 0.52
C ASP A 114 -15.01 0.51 0.93
N GLU A 115 -16.34 0.63 0.93
CA GLU A 115 -17.21 -0.50 1.28
C GLU A 115 -17.12 -1.65 0.27
N THR A 116 -16.81 -1.33 -1.00
CA THR A 116 -16.78 -2.31 -2.08
C THR A 116 -15.58 -3.22 -1.89
N ARG A 117 -14.42 -2.63 -1.59
CA ARG A 117 -13.19 -3.35 -1.30
C ARG A 117 -13.36 -4.23 -0.05
N LEU A 118 -13.87 -3.67 1.03
CA LEU A 118 -14.05 -4.41 2.29
C LEU A 118 -15.04 -5.59 2.14
N TYR A 119 -16.14 -5.38 1.40
CA TYR A 119 -17.09 -6.45 1.05
C TYR A 119 -16.43 -7.53 0.20
N HIS A 120 -15.66 -7.13 -0.83
CA HIS A 120 -14.97 -8.05 -1.72
C HIS A 120 -13.95 -8.90 -0.96
N GLU A 121 -13.07 -8.28 -0.16
CA GLU A 121 -12.07 -9.00 0.62
C GLU A 121 -12.70 -9.96 1.64
N ALA A 122 -13.78 -9.54 2.31
CA ALA A 122 -14.48 -10.41 3.27
C ALA A 122 -15.14 -11.61 2.58
N SER A 123 -15.80 -11.40 1.44
CA SER A 123 -16.49 -12.45 0.70
C SER A 123 -15.55 -13.47 0.02
N HIS A 124 -14.27 -13.10 -0.19
CA HIS A 124 -13.22 -13.96 -0.77
C HIS A 124 -12.23 -14.51 0.27
N SER A 125 -12.45 -14.20 1.55
CA SER A 125 -11.64 -14.69 2.66
C SER A 125 -12.26 -15.92 3.29
N HIS A 126 -11.42 -16.87 3.73
CA HIS A 126 -11.92 -18.02 4.47
C HIS A 126 -12.39 -17.64 5.86
N ASP A 127 -11.71 -16.68 6.48
CA ASP A 127 -11.96 -16.30 7.87
C ASP A 127 -11.61 -14.82 8.10
N LEU A 128 -12.13 -14.26 9.20
CA LEU A 128 -11.93 -12.89 9.63
C LEU A 128 -11.26 -12.87 11.01
N VAL A 129 -10.22 -12.05 11.17
CA VAL A 129 -9.63 -11.73 12.47
C VAL A 129 -9.78 -10.24 12.73
N THR A 130 -10.15 -9.90 13.95
CA THR A 130 -10.41 -8.52 14.36
C THR A 130 -9.37 -8.07 15.38
N THR A 131 -8.86 -6.86 15.23
CA THR A 131 -7.96 -6.23 16.21
C THR A 131 -8.55 -4.90 16.65
N ILE A 132 -8.52 -4.60 17.95
CA ILE A 132 -9.05 -3.34 18.49
C ILE A 132 -7.91 -2.67 19.27
N GLU A 133 -7.48 -1.50 18.82
CA GLU A 133 -6.40 -0.70 19.42
C GLU A 133 -6.92 0.63 20.01
N ILE A 134 -8.24 0.76 20.16
CA ILE A 134 -8.89 1.94 20.71
C ILE A 134 -9.94 1.56 21.75
N ALA A 135 -10.18 2.44 22.72
CA ALA A 135 -11.27 2.30 23.66
C ALA A 135 -12.61 2.69 23.00
N PHE A 136 -13.62 1.84 23.13
CA PHE A 136 -14.96 2.12 22.62
C PHE A 136 -15.87 2.74 23.67
N THR A 137 -16.75 3.62 23.20
CA THR A 137 -18.03 3.93 23.86
C THR A 137 -19.06 2.83 23.54
N GLU A 138 -20.17 2.79 24.29
CA GLU A 138 -21.28 1.86 24.04
C GLU A 138 -21.77 1.93 22.59
N GLU A 139 -21.90 3.14 22.03
CA GLU A 139 -22.32 3.35 20.64
C GLU A 139 -21.28 2.81 19.63
N THR A 140 -20.00 3.14 19.82
CA THR A 140 -18.95 2.69 18.88
C THR A 140 -18.72 1.18 18.96
N SER A 141 -18.92 0.55 20.12
CA SER A 141 -18.87 -0.90 20.27
C SER A 141 -19.98 -1.56 19.45
N ALA A 142 -21.21 -1.04 19.53
CA ALA A 142 -22.33 -1.57 18.75
C ALA A 142 -22.08 -1.47 17.24
N TYR A 143 -21.52 -0.36 16.76
CA TYR A 143 -21.16 -0.21 15.34
C TYR A 143 -20.04 -1.17 14.92
N ALA A 144 -19.03 -1.36 15.77
CA ALA A 144 -17.92 -2.27 15.51
C ALA A 144 -18.37 -3.73 15.47
N GLU A 145 -19.19 -4.15 16.44
CA GLU A 145 -19.77 -5.48 16.53
C GLU A 145 -20.58 -5.81 15.28
N GLU A 146 -21.49 -4.91 14.88
CA GLU A 146 -22.30 -5.13 13.68
C GLU A 146 -21.43 -5.21 12.41
N LEU A 147 -20.39 -4.37 12.31
CA LEU A 147 -19.46 -4.44 11.18
C LEU A 147 -18.76 -5.80 11.13
N PHE A 148 -18.25 -6.29 12.25
CA PHE A 148 -17.58 -7.57 12.34
C PHE A 148 -18.52 -8.74 12.09
N GLU A 149 -19.77 -8.67 12.54
CA GLU A 149 -20.77 -9.69 12.26
C GLU A 149 -21.08 -9.78 10.77
N ILE A 150 -21.29 -8.63 10.11
CA ILE A 150 -21.52 -8.56 8.66
C ILE A 150 -20.33 -9.14 7.91
N LEU A 151 -19.11 -8.67 8.18
CA LEU A 151 -17.92 -9.12 7.47
C LEU A 151 -17.62 -10.60 7.75
N GLY A 152 -17.76 -11.05 8.99
CA GLY A 152 -17.60 -12.45 9.36
C GLY A 152 -18.65 -13.35 8.70
N GLY A 153 -19.88 -12.86 8.52
CA GLY A 153 -20.94 -13.54 7.79
C GLY A 153 -20.65 -13.76 6.30
N LEU A 154 -19.83 -12.90 5.70
CA LEU A 154 -19.44 -13.00 4.27
C LEU A 154 -18.37 -14.06 4.01
N THR A 155 -17.56 -14.38 5.03
CA THR A 155 -16.42 -15.32 4.91
C THR A 155 -16.87 -16.75 4.67
N TYR A 156 -15.98 -17.56 4.08
CA TYR A 156 -16.25 -18.99 3.83
C TYR A 156 -16.34 -19.86 5.09
N ALA A 157 -15.97 -19.33 6.26
CA ALA A 157 -16.18 -20.01 7.53
C ALA A 157 -17.67 -20.13 7.88
N LYS A 158 -18.49 -19.15 7.48
CA LYS A 158 -19.94 -19.15 7.73
C LYS A 158 -20.75 -19.38 6.44
N ARG A 159 -20.25 -18.93 5.30
CA ARG A 159 -20.90 -19.02 3.99
C ARG A 159 -20.39 -20.20 3.18
N ASP A 160 -21.30 -20.84 2.44
CA ASP A 160 -20.94 -21.83 1.42
C ASP A 160 -20.32 -21.15 0.19
N ILE A 161 -19.10 -21.56 -0.18
CA ILE A 161 -18.35 -21.03 -1.33
C ILE A 161 -19.14 -21.16 -2.63
N LEU A 162 -19.97 -22.21 -2.75
CA LEU A 162 -20.71 -22.50 -3.98
C LEU A 162 -21.98 -21.66 -4.12
N LYS A 163 -22.39 -20.95 -3.07
CA LYS A 163 -23.61 -20.14 -3.07
C LYS A 163 -23.28 -18.67 -3.25
N ASN A 164 -23.74 -18.11 -4.36
CA ASN A 164 -23.69 -16.69 -4.59
C ASN A 164 -24.65 -15.96 -3.65
N ILE A 165 -24.26 -14.75 -3.25
CA ILE A 165 -25.12 -13.84 -2.49
C ILE A 165 -26.09 -13.21 -3.49
N GLU A 166 -27.37 -13.16 -3.14
CA GLU A 166 -28.38 -12.56 -4.00
C GLU A 166 -28.07 -11.05 -4.23
N PRO A 167 -28.21 -10.51 -5.45
CA PRO A 167 -27.82 -9.13 -5.74
C PRO A 167 -28.50 -8.08 -4.84
N ALA A 168 -29.75 -8.33 -4.44
CA ALA A 168 -30.48 -7.44 -3.54
C ALA A 168 -29.88 -7.43 -2.12
N GLU A 169 -29.43 -8.59 -1.64
CA GLU A 169 -28.77 -8.74 -0.35
C GLU A 169 -27.38 -8.10 -0.37
N GLU A 170 -26.61 -8.30 -1.45
CA GLU A 170 -25.33 -7.62 -1.63
C GLU A 170 -25.47 -6.09 -1.53
N ILE A 171 -26.45 -5.51 -2.23
CA ILE A 171 -26.70 -4.06 -2.19
C ILE A 171 -27.03 -3.60 -0.77
N ALA A 172 -27.85 -4.37 -0.04
CA ALA A 172 -28.21 -4.05 1.33
C ALA A 172 -27.00 -4.11 2.27
N LEU A 173 -26.18 -5.16 2.17
CA LEU A 173 -24.97 -5.35 2.97
C LEU A 173 -23.93 -4.26 2.68
N ARG A 174 -23.63 -3.98 1.41
CA ARG A 174 -22.68 -2.91 1.03
C ARG A 174 -23.15 -1.54 1.51
N ARG A 175 -24.44 -1.24 1.39
CA ARG A 175 -25.02 -0.01 1.95
C ARG A 175 -24.82 0.05 3.46
N ARG A 176 -25.02 -1.06 4.19
CA ARG A 176 -24.87 -1.10 5.63
C ARG A 176 -23.42 -0.96 6.07
N ILE A 177 -22.50 -1.66 5.42
CA ILE A 177 -21.05 -1.50 5.63
C ILE A 177 -20.65 -0.03 5.47
N ARG A 178 -21.08 0.62 4.38
CA ARG A 178 -20.80 2.05 4.17
C ARG A 178 -21.30 2.93 5.31
N GLN A 179 -22.52 2.68 5.82
CA GLN A 179 -23.07 3.44 6.95
C GLN A 179 -22.21 3.26 8.20
N LEU A 180 -21.81 2.02 8.53
CA LEU A 180 -20.98 1.72 9.69
C LEU A 180 -19.60 2.37 9.57
N LEU A 181 -18.97 2.32 8.39
CA LEU A 181 -17.70 3.01 8.14
C LEU A 181 -17.80 4.52 8.36
N VAL A 182 -18.91 5.15 7.97
CA VAL A 182 -19.15 6.58 8.20
C VAL A 182 -19.38 6.89 9.69
N LEU A 183 -20.16 6.06 10.39
CA LEU A 183 -20.44 6.23 11.82
C LEU A 183 -19.18 6.06 12.68
N LEU A 184 -18.39 5.03 12.41
CA LEU A 184 -17.11 4.80 13.09
C LEU A 184 -16.15 5.95 12.84
N LYS A 185 -15.99 6.38 11.59
CA LYS A 185 -15.13 7.51 11.24
C LYS A 185 -15.58 8.82 11.87
N GLY A 186 -16.89 9.05 12.01
CA GLY A 186 -17.44 10.22 12.69
C GLY A 186 -17.15 10.27 14.19
N ASN A 187 -16.78 9.12 14.78
CA ASN A 187 -16.38 8.97 16.18
C ASN A 187 -14.86 8.75 16.33
N ASP A 188 -14.07 9.21 15.37
CA ASP A 188 -12.61 9.06 15.35
C ASP A 188 -12.14 7.59 15.46
N VAL A 189 -12.93 6.64 14.94
CA VAL A 189 -12.53 5.24 14.78
C VAL A 189 -12.25 4.96 13.31
N TRP A 190 -11.00 4.66 12.97
CA TRP A 190 -10.61 4.27 11.62
C TRP A 190 -10.60 2.76 11.46
N VAL A 191 -11.05 2.31 10.30
CA VAL A 191 -11.04 0.89 9.91
C VAL A 191 -9.82 0.65 9.03
N TYR A 192 -8.96 -0.25 9.46
CA TYR A 192 -7.77 -0.68 8.74
C TYR A 192 -7.95 -2.13 8.30
N GLU A 193 -7.55 -2.45 7.08
CA GLU A 193 -7.62 -3.81 6.56
C GLU A 193 -6.28 -4.29 5.99
N THR A 194 -6.04 -5.58 6.11
CA THR A 194 -5.03 -6.32 5.34
C THR A 194 -5.51 -7.76 5.14
N SER A 195 -5.04 -8.44 4.10
CA SER A 195 -5.32 -9.84 3.86
C SER A 195 -4.02 -10.63 3.72
N PHE A 196 -4.00 -11.81 4.32
CA PHE A 196 -2.83 -12.68 4.31
C PHE A 196 -3.25 -14.15 4.25
N PHE A 197 -2.29 -15.01 3.91
CA PHE A 197 -2.52 -16.45 3.91
C PHE A 197 -2.07 -17.08 5.23
N ARG A 198 -2.90 -17.98 5.75
CA ARG A 198 -2.53 -18.90 6.82
C ARG A 198 -2.46 -20.33 6.28
N ARG A 199 -1.60 -21.14 6.89
CA ARG A 199 -1.47 -22.57 6.63
C ARG A 199 -2.00 -23.34 7.84
N LEU A 200 -2.76 -24.39 7.55
CA LEU A 200 -3.31 -25.31 8.54
C LEU A 200 -2.76 -26.73 8.30
N PRO A 201 -2.67 -27.58 9.34
CA PRO A 201 -3.01 -27.32 10.74
C PRO A 201 -2.03 -26.36 11.44
N GLU A 202 -2.46 -25.74 12.54
CA GLU A 202 -1.62 -24.78 13.27
C GLU A 202 -0.45 -25.47 14.00
N ARG A 203 0.76 -24.93 13.87
CA ARG A 203 1.99 -25.50 14.44
C ARG A 203 3.03 -24.44 14.75
N MET A 204 3.86 -24.70 15.76
CA MET A 204 4.98 -23.81 16.11
C MET A 204 6.27 -24.11 15.33
N THR A 205 6.37 -25.30 14.72
CA THR A 205 7.55 -25.78 14.01
C THR A 205 7.27 -25.95 12.52
N LEU A 206 8.32 -25.89 11.71
CA LEU A 206 8.22 -26.14 10.26
C LEU A 206 7.66 -27.56 10.02
N PRO A 207 6.64 -27.72 9.14
CA PRO A 207 6.14 -29.04 8.81
C PRO A 207 7.24 -29.87 8.12
N PRO A 208 7.30 -31.20 8.36
CA PRO A 208 8.10 -32.13 7.59
C PRO A 208 7.83 -32.02 6.08
N ASP A 209 8.86 -32.32 5.28
CA ASP A 209 8.73 -32.33 3.83
C ASP A 209 7.66 -33.34 3.38
N GLY A 210 6.73 -32.88 2.53
CA GLY A 210 5.67 -33.71 1.97
C GLY A 210 4.40 -33.80 2.83
N GLU A 211 4.35 -33.14 3.99
CA GLU A 211 3.10 -33.08 4.76
C GLU A 211 2.07 -32.17 4.08
N GLU A 212 0.85 -32.67 3.97
CA GLU A 212 -0.27 -31.91 3.44
C GLU A 212 -0.60 -30.71 4.34
N HIS A 213 -0.84 -29.57 3.71
CA HIS A 213 -1.29 -28.36 4.39
C HIS A 213 -2.39 -27.68 3.60
N THR A 214 -3.33 -27.08 4.29
CA THR A 214 -4.37 -26.27 3.66
C THR A 214 -3.97 -24.80 3.74
N LEU A 215 -3.95 -24.14 2.59
CA LEU A 215 -3.78 -22.69 2.51
C LEU A 215 -5.15 -22.02 2.59
N GLN A 216 -5.31 -21.08 3.52
CA GLN A 216 -6.55 -20.31 3.67
C GLN A 216 -6.23 -18.82 3.65
N SER A 217 -7.00 -18.06 2.87
CA SER A 217 -7.00 -16.59 2.93
C SER A 217 -7.70 -16.12 4.20
N ARG A 218 -7.14 -15.09 4.84
CA ARG A 218 -7.71 -14.48 6.04
C ARG A 218 -7.70 -12.97 5.87
N LEU A 219 -8.85 -12.36 6.17
CA LEU A 219 -8.97 -10.92 6.29
C LEU A 219 -8.69 -10.51 7.73
N LEU A 220 -7.87 -9.49 7.92
CA LEU A 220 -7.70 -8.82 9.20
C LEU A 220 -8.32 -7.43 9.11
N VAL A 221 -9.23 -7.13 10.04
CA VAL A 221 -9.80 -5.80 10.21
C VAL A 221 -9.40 -5.26 11.57
N ALA A 222 -8.71 -4.12 11.58
CA ALA A 222 -8.29 -3.44 12.79
C ALA A 222 -9.05 -2.12 12.97
N LEU A 223 -9.45 -1.84 14.21
CA LEU A 223 -10.08 -0.59 14.62
C LEU A 223 -9.12 0.18 15.52
N ALA A 224 -8.71 1.36 15.08
CA ALA A 224 -7.69 2.17 15.73
C ALA A 224 -8.01 3.66 15.57
N PRO A 225 -7.40 4.55 16.39
CA PRO A 225 -7.54 6.00 16.17
C PRO A 225 -6.98 6.41 14.80
N PRO A 226 -7.33 7.62 14.32
CA PRO A 226 -6.76 8.17 13.10
C PRO A 226 -5.24 8.23 13.22
N GLY A 227 -4.54 7.85 12.15
CA GLY A 227 -3.08 7.96 12.11
C GLY A 227 -2.63 9.42 12.29
N GLU A 228 -1.59 9.61 13.08
CA GLU A 228 -1.01 10.94 13.26
C GLU A 228 -0.39 11.44 11.95
N TYR A 229 -0.38 12.76 11.74
CA TYR A 229 0.31 13.40 10.61
C TYR A 229 -0.07 12.87 9.20
N GLY A 230 -1.27 12.31 9.06
CA GLY A 230 -1.79 11.78 7.79
C GLY A 230 -1.34 10.35 7.47
N GLU A 231 -0.78 9.63 8.44
CA GLU A 231 -0.52 8.20 8.32
C GLU A 231 -1.82 7.42 8.07
N ARG A 232 -1.76 6.46 7.15
CA ARG A 232 -2.90 5.62 6.76
C ARG A 232 -2.61 4.14 6.93
N SER A 233 -1.57 3.80 7.69
CA SER A 233 -1.15 2.44 7.95
C SER A 233 -1.11 2.19 9.46
N LEU A 234 -1.45 0.97 9.85
CA LEU A 234 -1.40 0.48 11.22
C LEU A 234 -0.59 -0.82 11.22
N ARG A 235 0.36 -0.95 12.14
CA ARG A 235 1.11 -2.20 12.30
C ARG A 235 0.25 -3.19 13.07
N VAL A 236 -0.04 -4.33 12.46
CA VAL A 236 -0.88 -5.38 13.04
C VAL A 236 -0.11 -6.69 13.17
N ASN A 237 -0.44 -7.48 14.18
CA ASN A 237 0.14 -8.81 14.35
C ASN A 237 -0.58 -9.82 13.45
N ILE A 238 0.19 -10.69 12.81
CA ILE A 238 -0.28 -11.74 11.91
C ILE A 238 0.04 -13.11 12.49
N ASP A 239 -0.91 -14.03 12.35
CA ASP A 239 -0.72 -15.46 12.60
C ASP A 239 -0.95 -16.25 11.30
N HIS A 240 0.14 -16.72 10.70
CA HIS A 240 0.14 -17.60 9.54
C HIS A 240 -0.26 -19.05 9.86
N GLY A 241 -0.58 -19.39 11.11
CA GLY A 241 -0.98 -20.72 11.56
C GLY A 241 0.20 -21.68 11.75
N GLN A 242 1.09 -21.78 10.77
CA GLN A 242 2.35 -22.51 10.88
C GLN A 242 3.45 -21.83 10.04
N PRO A 243 4.73 -21.94 10.45
CA PRO A 243 5.82 -21.37 9.67
C PRO A 243 5.98 -22.12 8.34
N PHE A 244 6.43 -21.43 7.31
CA PHE A 244 6.64 -22.04 6.00
C PHE A 244 7.79 -21.43 5.23
N VAL A 245 8.35 -22.22 4.31
CA VAL A 245 9.40 -21.76 3.41
C VAL A 245 8.77 -21.11 2.18
N LEU A 246 9.08 -19.84 1.97
CA LEU A 246 8.86 -19.17 0.70
C LEU A 246 10.01 -19.56 -0.24
N LEU A 247 9.71 -20.40 -1.22
CA LEU A 247 10.64 -20.80 -2.25
C LEU A 247 10.79 -19.67 -3.27
N SER A 248 12.03 -19.35 -3.65
CA SER A 248 12.29 -18.42 -4.75
C SER A 248 11.74 -18.96 -6.07
N LEU A 249 11.29 -18.08 -6.96
CA LEU A 249 10.74 -18.45 -8.27
C LEU A 249 11.71 -19.33 -9.09
N LYS A 250 13.02 -19.18 -8.90
CA LYS A 250 14.05 -20.03 -9.52
C LYS A 250 14.06 -21.45 -8.94
N SER A 251 13.93 -21.60 -7.62
CA SER A 251 13.90 -22.91 -6.95
C SER A 251 12.63 -23.72 -7.27
N LEU A 252 11.50 -23.04 -7.49
CA LEU A 252 10.26 -23.66 -7.97
C LEU A 252 10.42 -24.23 -9.39
N LYS A 253 11.07 -23.49 -10.31
CA LYS A 253 11.39 -23.98 -11.66
C LYS A 253 12.34 -25.19 -11.63
N ALA A 254 13.31 -25.20 -10.73
CA ALA A 254 14.25 -26.33 -10.57
C ALA A 254 13.59 -27.59 -9.98
N LYS A 255 12.62 -27.45 -9.07
CA LYS A 255 11.82 -28.59 -8.56
C LYS A 255 10.88 -29.16 -9.64
N SER A 256 10.28 -28.30 -10.46
CA SER A 256 9.43 -28.71 -11.59
C SER A 256 10.22 -29.53 -12.63
N GLY A 257 11.46 -29.12 -12.95
CA GLY A 257 12.30 -29.84 -13.92
C GLY A 257 12.92 -31.16 -13.42
N ARG A 258 12.93 -31.42 -12.10
CA ARG A 258 13.42 -32.70 -11.54
C ARG A 258 12.35 -33.80 -11.49
N GLY A 259 11.08 -33.47 -11.76
CA GLY A 259 9.97 -34.43 -11.75
C GLY A 259 9.80 -35.24 -13.04
N GLU A 260 10.37 -34.78 -14.16
CA GLU A 260 10.23 -35.46 -15.48
C GLU A 260 11.33 -36.49 -15.76
N ASP A 261 12.44 -36.52 -15.02
CA ASP A 261 13.57 -37.44 -15.26
C ASP A 261 13.62 -38.66 -14.32
N ALA A 262 12.58 -38.90 -13.49
CA ALA A 262 12.50 -40.05 -12.58
C ALA A 262 11.56 -41.17 -13.06
N GLY A 263 11.35 -41.27 -14.38
CA GLY A 263 10.57 -42.31 -15.02
C GLY A 263 11.20 -42.76 -16.33
N ALA A 264 12.33 -43.47 -16.24
CA ALA A 264 12.92 -44.26 -17.32
C ALA A 264 13.20 -45.68 -16.82
#